data_AF-C1MJF4-F1
#
_entry.id   AF-C1MJF4-F1
#
_cell.length_a   1.000
_cell.length_b   1.000
_cell.length_c   1.000
_cell.angle_alpha   90.00
_cell.angle_beta   90.00
_cell.angle_gamma   90.00
#
_symmetry.space_group_name_H-M   'P 1'
#
loop_
_entity.id
_entity.type
_entity.pdbx_description
1 polymer ?
#
loop_
_entity_poly.entity_id
_entity_poly.type
_entity_poly.pdbx_seq_one_letter_code
_entity_poly.pdbx_strand_id
1 'polypeptide(L)'
;PDDIKEQLTKYEAAIAAVEEKLEPLLRVKKDDLDAALTPLERAKVHVALANATTTMFCMYLKAVGLDPAEHAAKYELERVELYRAKVEK
;
A
#
# COMPACT_ATOMS: atom_id res chain seq x y z
N PRO A 1 2.39 15.86 25.00
CA PRO A 1 3.82 16.02 24.62
C PRO A 1 3.89 16.57 23.19
N ASP A 2 4.77 17.53 22.92
CA ASP A 2 4.84 18.16 21.59
C ASP A 2 5.39 17.20 20.53
N ASP A 3 6.27 16.30 20.94
CA ASP A 3 6.81 15.17 20.17
C ASP A 3 5.71 14.23 19.63
N ILE A 4 4.64 14.00 20.40
CA ILE A 4 3.48 13.22 19.92
C ILE A 4 2.68 14.01 18.87
N LYS A 5 2.51 15.32 19.06
CA LYS A 5 1.81 16.17 18.08
C LYS A 5 2.56 16.21 16.75
N GLU A 6 3.88 16.31 16.80
CA GLU A 6 4.72 16.30 15.59
C GLU A 6 4.60 14.96 14.83
N GLN A 7 4.61 13.83 15.55
CA GLN A 7 4.40 12.52 14.94
C GLN A 7 3.01 12.41 14.28
N LEU A 8 1.98 12.96 14.93
CA LEU A 8 0.62 12.98 14.39
C LEU A 8 0.54 13.83 13.11
N THR A 9 1.09 15.05 13.10
CA THR A 9 1.14 15.89 11.89
C THR A 9 1.87 15.21 10.74
N LYS A 10 2.99 14.52 11.02
CA LYS A 10 3.70 13.74 9.98
C LYS A 10 2.86 12.59 9.45
N TYR A 11 2.14 11.91 10.32
CA TYR A 11 1.26 10.80 9.94
C TYR A 11 0.09 11.27 9.07
N GLU A 12 -0.58 12.34 9.47
CA GLU A 12 -1.68 12.95 8.70
C GLU A 12 -1.20 13.39 7.30
N ALA A 13 -0.05 14.07 7.22
CA ALA A 13 0.54 14.47 5.94
C ALA A 13 0.89 13.25 5.07
N ALA A 14 1.38 12.16 5.67
CA ALA A 14 1.68 10.93 4.94
C ALA A 14 0.41 10.25 4.40
N ILE A 15 -0.69 10.22 5.17
CA ILE A 15 -1.97 9.70 4.69
C ILE A 15 -2.50 10.54 3.52
N ALA A 16 -2.52 11.87 3.66
CA ALA A 16 -2.99 12.75 2.59
C ALA A 16 -2.20 12.53 1.29
N ALA A 17 -0.88 12.36 1.38
CA ALA A 17 -0.05 12.05 0.22
C ALA A 17 -0.33 10.67 -0.39
N VAL A 18 -0.74 9.68 0.41
CA VAL A 18 -1.16 8.36 -0.10
C VAL A 18 -2.50 8.47 -0.82
N GLU A 19 -3.48 9.20 -0.27
CA GLU A 19 -4.78 9.44 -0.88
C GLU A 19 -4.63 10.13 -2.24
N GLU A 20 -3.86 11.21 -2.31
CA GLU A 20 -3.57 11.95 -3.54
C GLU A 20 -2.95 11.04 -4.62
N LYS A 21 -2.00 10.18 -4.24
CA LYS A 21 -1.32 9.28 -5.18
C LYS A 21 -2.19 8.11 -5.64
N LEU A 22 -3.12 7.66 -4.80
CA LEU A 22 -4.04 6.57 -5.15
C LEU A 22 -5.26 7.05 -5.93
N GLU A 23 -5.64 8.32 -5.82
CA GLU A 23 -6.83 8.87 -6.47
C GLU A 23 -6.92 8.57 -7.98
N PRO A 24 -5.85 8.74 -8.80
CA PRO A 24 -5.91 8.39 -10.21
C PRO A 24 -6.17 6.89 -10.45
N LEU A 25 -5.54 6.03 -9.66
CA LEU A 25 -5.69 4.58 -9.76
C LEU A 25 -7.11 4.12 -9.39
N LEU A 26 -7.74 4.79 -8.42
CA LEU A 26 -9.11 4.50 -7.98
C LEU A 26 -10.18 5.02 -8.95
N ARG A 27 -9.85 6.02 -9.79
CA ARG A 27 -10.76 6.60 -10.80
C ARG A 27 -10.76 5.83 -12.12
N VAL A 28 -9.63 5.22 -12.49
CA VAL A 28 -9.51 4.50 -13.75
C VAL A 28 -10.32 3.21 -13.71
N LYS A 29 -11.11 2.94 -14.75
CA LYS A 29 -11.82 1.66 -14.87
C LYS A 29 -10.82 0.55 -15.18
N LYS A 30 -11.09 -0.64 -14.64
CA LYS A 30 -10.27 -1.82 -14.90
C LYS A 30 -10.08 -2.08 -16.39
N ASP A 31 -11.14 -2.01 -17.19
CA ASP A 31 -11.09 -2.31 -18.62
C ASP A 31 -10.17 -1.34 -19.38
N ASP A 32 -10.18 -0.05 -19.00
CA ASP A 32 -9.32 0.97 -19.59
C ASP A 32 -7.84 0.70 -19.25
N LEU A 33 -7.57 0.26 -18.01
CA LEU A 33 -6.25 -0.12 -17.55
C LEU A 33 -5.74 -1.40 -18.25
N ASP A 34 -6.64 -2.38 -18.44
CA ASP A 34 -6.35 -3.64 -19.11
C ASP A 34 -6.01 -3.45 -20.60
N ALA A 35 -6.66 -2.48 -21.26
CA ALA A 35 -6.38 -2.09 -22.63
C ALA A 35 -5.09 -1.28 -22.78
N ALA A 36 -4.74 -0.46 -21.78
CA ALA A 36 -3.59 0.45 -21.84
C ALA A 36 -2.25 -0.20 -21.44
N LEU A 37 -2.27 -1.26 -20.64
CA LEU A 37 -1.06 -1.85 -20.04
C LEU A 37 -0.78 -3.26 -20.56
N THR A 38 0.50 -3.58 -20.76
CA THR A 38 0.95 -4.96 -21.01
C THR A 38 0.69 -5.86 -19.80
N PRO A 39 0.63 -7.20 -19.97
CA PRO A 39 0.47 -8.11 -18.84
C PRO A 39 1.47 -7.90 -17.69
N LEU A 40 2.73 -7.57 -18.01
CA LEU A 40 3.76 -7.30 -17.02
C LEU A 40 3.54 -5.98 -16.28
N GLU A 41 3.16 -4.91 -17.00
CA GLU A 41 2.84 -3.62 -16.37
C GLU A 41 1.63 -3.73 -15.45
N ARG A 42 0.60 -4.49 -15.86
CA ARG A 42 -0.55 -4.79 -14.99
C ARG A 42 -0.14 -5.54 -13.73
N ALA A 43 0.73 -6.55 -13.87
CA ALA A 43 1.25 -7.26 -12.71
C ALA A 43 1.99 -6.32 -11.75
N LYS A 44 2.81 -5.39 -12.27
CA LYS A 44 3.48 -4.36 -11.44
C LYS A 44 2.49 -3.45 -10.72
N VAL A 45 1.45 -2.97 -11.40
CA VAL A 45 0.38 -2.15 -10.79
C VAL A 45 -0.33 -2.94 -9.69
N HIS A 46 -0.71 -4.18 -9.94
CA HIS A 46 -1.38 -5.03 -8.94
C HIS A 46 -0.50 -5.32 -7.72
N VAL A 47 0.79 -5.60 -7.92
CA VAL A 47 1.73 -5.79 -6.81
C VAL A 47 1.90 -4.51 -5.99
N ALA A 48 2.01 -3.35 -6.65
CA ALA A 48 2.08 -2.06 -5.96
C ALA A 48 0.81 -1.77 -5.15
N LEU A 49 -0.37 -2.06 -5.69
CA LEU A 49 -1.65 -1.89 -5.00
C LEU A 49 -1.79 -2.85 -3.80
N ALA A 50 -1.35 -4.10 -3.95
CA ALA A 50 -1.31 -5.07 -2.85
C ALA A 50 -0.36 -4.60 -1.73
N ASN A 51 0.80 -4.04 -2.09
CA ASN A 51 1.74 -3.45 -1.13
C ASN A 51 1.12 -2.28 -0.37
N ALA A 52 0.49 -1.34 -1.08
CA ALA A 52 -0.16 -0.18 -0.48
C ALA A 52 -1.27 -0.61 0.49
N THR A 53 -2.14 -1.53 0.06
CA THR A 53 -3.25 -2.05 0.88
C THR A 53 -2.75 -2.74 2.15
N THR A 54 -1.75 -3.62 2.01
CA THR A 54 -1.17 -4.33 3.16
C THR A 54 -0.50 -3.36 4.13
N THR A 55 0.22 -2.36 3.62
CA THR A 55 0.89 -1.34 4.43
C THR A 55 -0.11 -0.49 5.22
N MET A 56 -1.19 -0.03 4.57
CA MET A 56 -2.25 0.73 5.24
C MET A 56 -2.94 -0.11 6.32
N PHE A 57 -3.15 -1.40 6.08
CA PHE A 57 -3.69 -2.30 7.09
C PHE A 57 -2.73 -2.46 8.29
N CYS A 58 -1.42 -2.59 8.05
CA CYS A 58 -0.42 -2.59 9.12
C CYS A 58 -0.40 -1.27 9.91
N MET A 59 -0.60 -0.12 9.25
CA MET A 59 -0.73 1.17 9.93
C MET A 59 -1.98 1.19 10.83
N TYR A 60 -3.11 0.69 10.34
CA TYR A 60 -4.33 0.54 11.14
C TYR A 60 -4.11 -0.35 12.36
N LEU A 61 -3.48 -1.52 12.20
CA LEU A 61 -3.14 -2.42 13.31
C LEU A 61 -2.35 -1.68 14.40
N LYS A 62 -1.31 -0.94 14.01
CA LYS A 62 -0.52 -0.13 14.95
C LYS A 62 -1.37 0.93 15.66
N ALA A 63 -2.28 1.59 14.94
CA ALA A 63 -3.17 2.60 15.51
C ALA A 63 -4.15 2.02 16.55
N VAL A 64 -4.56 0.76 16.41
CA VAL A 64 -5.40 0.05 17.40
C VAL A 64 -4.60 -0.71 18.45
N GLY A 65 -3.27 -0.54 18.49
CA GLY A 65 -2.40 -1.15 19.50
C GLY A 65 -2.02 -2.61 19.23
N LEU A 66 -2.18 -3.09 18.00
CA LEU A 66 -1.74 -4.42 17.57
C LEU A 66 -0.41 -4.34 16.82
N ASP A 67 0.48 -5.29 17.09
CA ASP A 67 1.75 -5.42 16.34
C ASP A 67 1.52 -6.22 15.03
N PRO A 68 1.77 -5.62 13.85
CA PRO A 68 1.68 -6.34 12.58
C PRO A 68 2.60 -7.56 12.48
N ALA A 69 3.71 -7.61 13.24
CA ALA A 69 4.64 -8.75 13.24
C ALA A 69 4.04 -10.01 13.87
N GLU A 70 3.13 -9.83 14.84
CA GLU A 70 2.39 -10.90 15.51
C GLU A 70 1.01 -11.14 14.88
N HIS A 71 0.69 -10.41 13.80
CA HIS A 71 -0.55 -10.55 13.05
C HIS A 71 -0.31 -11.31 11.73
N ALA A 72 -1.36 -11.94 11.19
CA ALA A 72 -1.32 -12.58 9.86
C ALA A 72 -0.92 -11.63 8.72
N ALA A 73 -0.90 -10.31 8.97
CA ALA A 73 -0.48 -9.29 8.01
C ALA A 73 1.01 -9.40 7.65
N LYS A 74 1.84 -9.97 8.52
CA LYS A 74 3.24 -10.28 8.22
C LYS A 74 3.39 -11.17 6.97
N TYR A 75 2.58 -12.21 6.86
CA TYR A 75 2.63 -13.12 5.70
C TYR A 75 2.21 -12.43 4.41
N GLU A 76 1.33 -11.43 4.49
CA GLU A 76 0.94 -10.62 3.34
C GLU A 76 2.09 -9.73 2.86
N LEU A 77 2.88 -9.15 3.78
CA LEU A 77 4.09 -8.40 3.44
C LEU A 77 5.12 -9.30 2.75
N GLU A 78 5.38 -10.48 3.30
CA GLU A 78 6.28 -11.48 2.72
C GLU A 78 5.82 -11.91 1.32
N ARG A 79 4.50 -12.12 1.14
CA ARG A 79 3.90 -12.47 -0.15
C ARG A 79 4.09 -11.36 -1.18
N VAL A 80 3.83 -10.10 -0.81
CA VAL A 80 4.00 -8.96 -1.71
C VAL A 80 5.44 -8.81 -2.15
N GLU A 81 6.42 -8.94 -1.25
CA GLU A 81 7.84 -8.85 -1.59
C GLU A 81 8.28 -9.99 -2.51
N LEU A 82 7.77 -11.21 -2.31
CA LEU A 82 7.98 -12.32 -3.25
C LEU A 82 7.47 -11.98 -4.66
N TYR A 83 6.28 -11.37 -4.78
CA TYR A 83 5.74 -11.01 -6.09
C TYR A 83 6.44 -9.81 -6.71
N ARG A 84 6.88 -8.83 -5.91
CA ARG A 84 7.74 -7.72 -6.36
C ARG A 84 9.00 -8.27 -7.04
N ALA A 85 9.70 -9.18 -6.39
CA ALA A 85 10.89 -9.81 -6.95
C ALA A 85 10.62 -10.65 -8.21
N LYS A 86 9.38 -11.10 -8.46
CA LYS A 86 8.99 -11.82 -9.68
C LYS A 86 8.70 -10.89 -10.85
N VAL A 87 8.14 -9.71 -10.60
CA VAL A 87 7.77 -8.74 -11.67
C VAL A 87 8.92 -7.81 -12.06
N GLU A 88 9.99 -7.77 -11.27
CA GLU A 88 11.22 -7.01 -11.54
C GLU A 88 12.30 -7.83 -12.27
N LYS A 89 12.17 -9.16 -12.29
CA LYS A 89 13.01 -10.06 -13.11
C LYS A 89 12.59 -10.03 -14.58
#